data_AF-A0AA47MUW9-F1
#
_entry.id   AF-A0AA47MUW9-F1
#
_cell.length_a   1.000
_cell.length_b   1.000
_cell.length_c   1.000
_cell.angle_alpha   90.00
_cell.angle_beta   90.00
_cell.angle_gamma   90.00
#
_symmetry.space_group_name_H-M   'P 1'
#
loop_
_entity.id
_entity.type
_entity.pdbx_description
1 polymer ?
#
loop_
_entity_poly.entity_id
_entity_poly.type
_entity_poly.pdbx_seq_one_letter_code
_entity_poly.pdbx_strand_id
1 'polypeptide(L)'
;MKELDDVTVSVLNAASIDEALLHTLSRDDLRDLFPGPENFLRREQLWALISQEDENANLPDKAGPGETGTVSSLQGSPPVSPHTSTPVVEKTPKKTLQLPSPPEYVIYTDTELELARKHHFEMARTGREGESAMSKELRCRLVRNTVTSMISILRASPQGEELQYPSKREVTALA
;
A
#
# COMPACT_ATOMS: atom_id res chain seq x y z
N MET A 1 7.46 -3.86 -24.70
CA MET A 1 6.29 -4.50 -24.00
C MET A 1 6.16 -6.04 -24.09
N LYS A 2 6.88 -6.78 -24.95
CA LYS A 2 6.62 -8.23 -25.20
C LYS A 2 7.03 -9.20 -24.07
N GLU A 3 7.75 -8.73 -23.06
CA GLU A 3 8.28 -9.54 -21.95
C GLU A 3 7.48 -9.37 -20.64
N LEU A 4 6.43 -8.54 -20.69
CA LEU A 4 5.55 -8.27 -19.55
C LEU A 4 4.42 -9.30 -19.47
N ASP A 5 3.96 -9.61 -18.26
CA ASP A 5 2.80 -10.48 -18.07
C ASP A 5 1.50 -9.85 -18.59
N ASP A 6 0.55 -10.69 -19.00
CA ASP A 6 -0.72 -10.27 -19.64
C ASP A 6 -1.55 -9.31 -18.76
N VAL A 7 -1.46 -9.48 -17.43
CA VAL A 7 -2.12 -8.59 -16.47
C VAL A 7 -1.47 -7.21 -16.51
N THR A 8 -0.14 -7.16 -16.50
CA THR A 8 0.61 -5.90 -16.59
C THR A 8 0.31 -5.14 -17.89
N VAL A 9 0.30 -5.83 -19.03
CA VAL A 9 -0.04 -5.21 -20.33
C VAL A 9 -1.47 -4.67 -20.33
N SER A 10 -2.42 -5.44 -19.77
CA SER A 10 -3.82 -5.02 -19.68
C SER A 10 -4.01 -3.76 -18.82
N VAL A 11 -3.30 -3.67 -17.69
CA VAL A 11 -3.36 -2.51 -16.79
C VAL A 11 -2.77 -1.26 -17.44
N LEU A 12 -1.62 -1.39 -18.10
CA LEU A 12 -0.99 -0.27 -18.82
C LEU A 12 -1.88 0.24 -19.95
N ASN A 13 -2.49 -0.67 -20.72
CA ASN A 13 -3.42 -0.30 -21.78
C ASN A 13 -4.69 0.38 -21.23
N ALA A 14 -5.24 -0.11 -20.12
CA ALA A 14 -6.39 0.52 -19.44
C ALA A 14 -6.06 1.94 -18.93
N ALA A 15 -4.82 2.17 -18.52
CA ALA A 15 -4.30 3.49 -18.13
C ALA A 15 -3.88 4.37 -19.33
N SER A 16 -4.06 3.89 -20.57
CA SER A 16 -3.63 4.58 -21.79
C SER A 16 -2.12 4.90 -21.80
N ILE A 17 -1.30 4.01 -21.22
CA ILE A 17 0.16 4.13 -21.19
C ILE A 17 0.73 3.35 -22.37
N ASP A 18 1.33 4.06 -23.31
CA ASP A 18 2.08 3.48 -24.43
C ASP A 18 3.58 3.33 -24.08
N GLU A 19 4.35 2.74 -25.00
CA GLU A 19 5.79 2.50 -24.80
C GLU A 19 6.59 3.82 -24.66
N ALA A 20 6.08 4.89 -25.26
CA ALA A 20 6.66 6.22 -25.14
C ALA A 20 6.34 6.90 -23.80
N LEU A 21 5.25 6.56 -23.11
CA LEU A 21 4.97 7.07 -21.77
C LEU A 21 5.56 6.19 -20.67
N LEU A 22 5.93 4.95 -21.00
CA LEU A 22 6.46 3.99 -20.03
C LEU A 22 7.71 4.50 -19.31
N HIS A 23 8.61 5.18 -20.00
CA HIS A 23 9.83 5.75 -19.40
C HIS A 23 9.59 6.99 -18.53
N THR A 24 8.41 7.59 -18.61
CA THR A 24 8.04 8.76 -17.79
C THR A 24 7.46 8.37 -16.43
N LEU A 25 7.19 7.09 -16.21
CA LEU A 25 6.57 6.60 -15.00
C LEU A 25 7.53 6.69 -13.81
N SER A 26 7.07 7.35 -12.75
CA SER A 26 7.76 7.37 -11.47
C SER A 26 7.49 6.11 -10.66
N ARG A 27 8.26 5.95 -9.58
CA ARG A 27 8.07 4.85 -8.64
C ARG A 27 6.72 4.90 -7.93
N ASP A 28 6.13 6.09 -7.78
CA ASP A 28 4.80 6.26 -7.20
C ASP A 28 3.69 5.97 -8.23
N ASP A 29 3.87 6.34 -9.50
CA ASP A 29 2.92 5.96 -10.57
C ASP A 29 2.80 4.43 -10.69
N LEU A 30 3.92 3.71 -10.57
CA LEU A 30 3.91 2.23 -10.53
C LEU A 30 3.17 1.67 -9.31
N ARG A 31 3.17 2.37 -8.16
CA ARG A 31 2.41 1.97 -6.97
C ARG A 31 0.92 2.19 -7.15
N ASP A 32 0.54 3.25 -7.86
CA ASP A 32 -0.85 3.58 -8.14
C ASP A 32 -1.46 2.63 -9.18
N LEU A 33 -0.70 2.31 -10.24
CA LEU A 33 -1.11 1.35 -11.27
C LEU A 33 -1.23 -0.08 -10.71
N PHE A 34 -0.35 -0.44 -9.81
CA PHE A 34 -0.28 -1.77 -9.23
C PHE A 34 -0.32 -1.70 -7.71
N PRO A 35 -1.49 -1.50 -7.07
CA PRO A 35 -1.59 -1.42 -5.62
C PRO A 35 -1.31 -2.78 -4.96
N GLY A 36 -1.00 -2.78 -3.66
CA GLY A 36 -0.86 -4.01 -2.87
C GLY A 36 0.54 -4.68 -2.90
N PRO A 37 0.83 -5.56 -1.94
CA PRO A 37 2.10 -6.30 -1.85
C PRO A 37 2.27 -7.38 -2.94
N GLU A 38 1.19 -7.96 -3.44
CA GLU A 38 1.18 -9.01 -4.47
C GLU A 38 1.76 -8.55 -5.80
N ASN A 39 1.76 -7.24 -6.06
CA ASN A 39 2.31 -6.65 -7.27
C ASN A 39 3.72 -6.07 -7.10
N PHE A 40 4.39 -6.34 -5.97
CA PHE A 40 5.75 -5.87 -5.73
C PHE A 40 6.71 -6.28 -6.85
N LEU A 41 6.68 -7.57 -7.24
CA LEU A 41 7.57 -8.09 -8.26
C LEU A 41 7.30 -7.48 -9.64
N ARG A 42 6.03 -7.20 -9.97
CA ARG A 42 5.63 -6.52 -11.22
C ARG A 42 6.21 -5.10 -11.29
N ARG A 43 6.10 -4.34 -10.20
CA ARG A 43 6.69 -2.99 -10.10
C ARG A 43 8.20 -3.03 -10.23
N GLU A 44 8.86 -4.00 -9.61
CA GLU A 44 10.31 -4.18 -9.70
C GLU A 44 10.77 -4.52 -11.12
N GLN A 45 10.07 -5.43 -11.81
CA GLN A 45 10.35 -5.79 -13.19
C GLN A 45 10.14 -4.63 -14.17
N LEU A 46 9.02 -3.90 -14.03
CA LEU A 46 8.76 -2.70 -14.83
C LEU A 46 9.82 -1.63 -14.61
N TRP A 47 10.21 -1.39 -13.36
CA TRP A 47 11.25 -0.42 -13.02
C TRP A 47 12.62 -0.81 -13.60
N ALA A 48 12.95 -2.10 -13.61
CA ALA A 48 14.17 -2.61 -14.22
C ALA A 48 14.19 -2.39 -15.74
N LEU A 49 13.06 -2.56 -16.43
CA LEU A 49 12.94 -2.29 -17.86
C LEU A 49 13.09 -0.81 -18.18
N ILE A 50 12.41 0.06 -17.42
CA ILE A 50 12.51 1.52 -17.55
C ILE A 50 13.98 1.95 -17.37
N SER A 51 14.67 1.40 -16.38
CA SER A 51 16.07 1.74 -16.08
C SER A 51 17.09 1.13 -17.06
N GLN A 52 16.76 0.03 -17.75
CA GLN A 52 17.64 -0.62 -18.73
C GLN A 52 17.61 0.08 -20.09
N GLU A 53 16.49 0.68 -20.47
CA GLU A 53 16.36 1.34 -21.77
C GLU A 53 17.15 2.66 -21.84
N ASP A 54 17.39 3.29 -20.68
CA ASP A 54 18.26 4.47 -20.54
C ASP A 54 19.77 4.16 -20.79
N GLU A 55 20.23 2.93 -20.50
CA GLU A 55 21.61 2.51 -20.79
C GLU A 55 21.81 2.01 -22.23
N ASN A 56 20.74 1.62 -22.93
CA ASN A 56 20.85 0.96 -24.23
C ASN A 56 20.84 1.94 -25.43
N ALA A 57 20.82 3.25 -25.18
CA ALA A 57 20.90 4.30 -26.20
C ALA A 57 22.32 4.83 -26.47
N ASN A 58 23.38 4.26 -25.88
CA ASN A 58 24.74 4.74 -26.08
C ASN A 58 25.76 3.61 -26.15
N LEU A 59 26.26 3.29 -27.35
CA LEU A 59 27.57 2.68 -27.64
C LEU A 59 27.80 2.68 -29.17
N PRO A 60 29.03 2.62 -29.72
CA PRO A 60 30.38 2.85 -29.13
C PRO A 60 31.31 3.73 -30.01
N ASP A 61 32.38 4.35 -29.46
CA ASP A 61 33.76 4.19 -30.00
C ASP A 61 34.90 4.84 -29.17
N LYS A 62 35.93 4.00 -28.92
CA LYS A 62 37.40 4.20 -28.88
C LYS A 62 38.13 5.10 -27.85
N ALA A 63 39.04 4.37 -27.17
CA ALA A 63 40.44 4.67 -26.83
C ALA A 63 40.78 5.20 -25.42
N GLY A 64 41.47 4.37 -24.62
CA GLY A 64 42.09 4.71 -23.32
C GLY A 64 43.45 5.44 -23.46
N PRO A 65 44.42 5.40 -22.50
CA PRO A 65 44.50 4.60 -21.24
C PRO A 65 45.04 5.39 -20.00
N GLY A 66 45.13 4.72 -18.83
CA GLY A 66 45.91 5.16 -17.64
C GLY A 66 45.31 4.69 -16.31
N GLU A 67 45.51 3.44 -15.89
CA GLU A 67 46.58 2.95 -14.99
C GLU A 67 46.42 3.29 -13.49
N THR A 68 46.15 2.25 -12.69
CA THR A 68 46.66 1.87 -11.34
C THR A 68 45.54 1.09 -10.63
N GLY A 69 45.55 -0.25 -10.58
CA GLY A 69 46.48 -1.09 -9.81
C GLY A 69 45.93 -1.24 -8.39
N THR A 70 45.23 -2.32 -8.02
CA THR A 70 45.89 -3.50 -7.44
C THR A 70 44.92 -4.70 -7.45
N VAL A 71 45.28 -5.75 -8.19
CA VAL A 71 44.78 -7.12 -8.03
C VAL A 71 46.00 -7.99 -7.78
N SER A 72 45.98 -8.84 -6.77
CA SER A 72 46.95 -9.93 -6.58
C SER A 72 46.22 -11.05 -5.84
N SER A 73 45.67 -12.04 -6.54
CA SER A 73 46.28 -13.23 -7.14
C SER A 73 46.65 -14.32 -6.12
N LEU A 74 46.16 -15.51 -6.47
CA LEU A 74 46.23 -16.83 -5.85
C LEU A 74 47.65 -17.32 -5.55
N GLN A 75 47.80 -18.25 -4.58
CA GLN A 75 48.24 -19.66 -4.81
C GLN A 75 48.79 -20.31 -3.52
N GLY A 76 48.36 -21.56 -3.22
CA GLY A 76 49.11 -22.49 -2.35
C GLY A 76 48.28 -23.40 -1.41
N SER A 77 47.95 -24.61 -1.86
CA SER A 77 47.78 -25.82 -1.00
C SER A 77 49.14 -26.56 -0.93
N PRO A 78 49.44 -27.60 -0.10
CA PRO A 78 48.60 -28.54 0.72
C PRO A 78 49.22 -28.81 2.15
N PRO A 79 49.03 -29.92 2.91
CA PRO A 79 48.11 -31.08 2.82
C PRO A 79 47.25 -31.35 4.07
N VAL A 80 46.29 -32.25 3.87
CA VAL A 80 45.37 -32.87 4.84
C VAL A 80 46.13 -33.72 5.87
N SER A 81 45.79 -33.60 7.16
CA SER A 81 45.91 -34.68 8.14
C SER A 81 44.78 -34.60 9.17
N PRO A 82 44.15 -35.72 9.57
CA PRO A 82 42.85 -35.74 10.23
C PRO A 82 42.97 -35.65 11.75
N HIS A 83 42.30 -34.67 12.36
CA HIS A 83 42.07 -34.66 13.81
C HIS A 83 40.57 -34.72 14.10
N THR A 84 40.14 -35.94 14.40
CA THR A 84 38.99 -36.25 15.25
C THR A 84 38.98 -35.33 16.48
N SER A 85 37.90 -34.59 16.71
CA SER A 85 37.08 -34.64 17.95
C SER A 85 36.14 -33.44 18.11
N THR A 86 34.95 -33.78 18.60
CA THR A 86 33.88 -32.97 19.22
C THR A 86 32.84 -32.28 18.32
N PRO A 87 31.53 -32.54 18.54
CA PRO A 87 30.48 -31.73 17.95
C PRO A 87 30.45 -30.39 18.68
N VAL A 88 30.79 -29.31 17.98
CA VAL A 88 30.50 -27.96 18.42
C VAL A 88 28.98 -27.83 18.43
N VAL A 89 28.39 -27.84 19.62
CA VAL A 89 27.00 -27.45 19.82
C VAL A 89 26.93 -25.96 19.50
N GLU A 90 26.60 -25.63 18.25
CA GLU A 90 26.25 -24.29 17.84
C GLU A 90 24.98 -23.86 18.59
N LYS A 91 25.16 -23.20 19.74
CA LYS A 91 24.10 -22.40 20.34
C LYS A 91 23.97 -21.11 19.53
N THR A 92 23.41 -21.21 18.33
CA THR A 92 22.88 -20.02 17.66
C THR A 92 21.73 -19.50 18.53
N PRO A 93 21.76 -18.23 18.99
CA PRO A 93 20.59 -17.67 19.66
C PRO A 93 19.46 -17.63 18.64
N LYS A 94 18.39 -18.36 18.90
CA LYS A 94 17.17 -18.32 18.09
C LYS A 94 16.72 -16.86 18.02
N LYS A 95 16.84 -16.24 16.84
CA LYS A 95 16.28 -14.91 16.56
C LYS A 95 14.77 -15.06 16.42
N THR A 96 14.05 -14.89 17.52
CA THR A 96 12.58 -14.81 17.52
C THR A 96 12.15 -13.39 17.18
N LEU A 97 11.37 -13.24 16.10
CA LEU A 97 10.64 -12.00 15.82
C LEU A 97 9.46 -11.93 16.79
N GLN A 98 9.41 -10.88 17.62
CA GLN A 98 8.20 -10.60 18.39
C GLN A 98 7.20 -9.91 17.47
N LEU A 99 6.11 -10.61 17.17
CA LEU A 99 4.96 -10.00 16.54
C LEU A 99 4.29 -9.06 17.56
N PRO A 100 3.80 -7.88 17.13
CA PRO A 100 3.00 -7.04 18.01
C PRO A 100 1.78 -7.83 18.51
N SER A 101 1.35 -7.55 19.73
CA SER A 101 0.14 -8.16 20.29
C SER A 101 -1.02 -7.98 19.32
N PRO A 102 -1.85 -9.02 19.10
CA PRO A 102 -3.04 -8.90 18.27
C PRO A 102 -3.87 -7.69 18.71
N PRO A 103 -4.43 -6.92 17.76
CA PRO A 103 -5.27 -5.79 18.11
C PRO A 103 -6.47 -6.26 18.92
N GLU A 104 -6.70 -5.62 20.06
CA GLU A 104 -7.87 -5.87 20.88
C GLU A 104 -9.08 -5.18 20.24
N TYR A 105 -9.92 -5.95 19.54
CA TYR A 105 -11.15 -5.44 18.95
C TYR A 105 -12.20 -5.28 20.06
N VAL A 106 -12.31 -4.08 20.62
CA VAL A 106 -13.46 -3.75 21.48
C VAL A 106 -14.69 -3.68 20.57
N ILE A 107 -15.61 -4.62 20.69
CA ILE A 107 -16.90 -4.62 19.98
C ILE A 107 -17.94 -4.04 20.93
N TYR A 108 -18.63 -2.98 20.51
CA TYR A 108 -19.77 -2.43 21.24
C TYR A 108 -21.05 -2.97 20.61
N THR A 109 -21.96 -3.46 21.44
CA THR A 109 -23.33 -3.78 21.06
C THR A 109 -24.13 -2.51 20.78
N ASP A 110 -25.22 -2.63 20.01
CA ASP A 110 -26.10 -1.49 19.71
C ASP A 110 -26.66 -0.85 20.99
N THR A 111 -26.97 -1.67 22.00
CA THR A 111 -27.45 -1.20 23.31
C THR A 111 -26.39 -0.36 24.05
N GLU A 112 -25.12 -0.80 24.04
CA GLU A 112 -24.03 -0.05 24.67
C GLU A 112 -23.79 1.29 23.96
N LEU A 113 -23.90 1.31 22.63
CA LEU A 113 -23.77 2.53 21.83
C LEU A 113 -24.92 3.50 22.12
N GLU A 114 -26.15 3.00 22.22
CA GLU A 114 -27.30 3.85 22.56
C GLU A 114 -27.17 4.43 23.97
N LEU A 115 -26.77 3.60 24.94
CA LEU A 115 -26.57 4.05 26.31
C LEU A 115 -25.47 5.12 26.40
N ALA A 116 -24.33 4.92 25.72
CA ALA A 116 -23.25 5.89 25.66
C ALA A 116 -23.71 7.22 25.04
N ARG A 117 -24.50 7.15 23.96
CA ARG A 117 -25.08 8.34 23.32
C ARG A 117 -26.01 9.09 24.27
N LYS A 118 -26.93 8.37 24.93
CA LYS A 118 -27.88 8.95 25.90
C LYS A 118 -27.14 9.62 27.06
N HIS A 119 -26.17 8.93 27.64
CA HIS A 119 -25.35 9.45 28.72
C HIS A 119 -24.61 10.73 28.30
N HIS A 120 -24.01 10.74 27.10
CA HIS A 120 -23.34 11.93 26.58
C HIS A 120 -24.27 13.14 26.49
N PHE A 121 -25.48 12.97 25.93
CA PHE A 121 -26.46 14.06 25.84
C PHE A 121 -26.96 14.54 27.21
N GLU A 122 -27.07 13.64 28.18
CA GLU A 122 -27.43 13.99 29.54
C GLU A 122 -26.35 14.82 30.25
N MET A 123 -25.07 14.44 30.06
CA MET A 123 -23.93 15.22 30.54
C MET A 123 -23.83 16.58 29.86
N ALA A 124 -24.07 16.66 28.54
CA ALA A 124 -24.12 17.92 27.81
C ALA A 124 -25.24 18.84 28.33
N ARG A 125 -26.44 18.29 28.59
CA ARG A 125 -27.58 19.05 29.12
C ARG A 125 -27.33 19.61 30.52
N THR A 126 -26.54 18.92 31.34
CA THR A 126 -26.19 19.37 32.70
C THR A 126 -24.93 20.25 32.74
N GLY A 127 -24.34 20.57 31.58
CA GLY A 127 -23.13 21.39 31.48
C GLY A 127 -21.85 20.66 31.90
N ARG A 128 -21.89 19.33 32.04
CA ARG A 128 -20.80 18.46 32.49
C ARG A 128 -20.17 17.67 31.34
N GLU A 129 -20.19 18.22 30.13
CA GLU A 129 -19.71 17.51 28.92
C GLU A 129 -18.25 17.01 29.06
N GLY A 130 -17.39 17.80 29.70
CA GLY A 130 -15.98 17.45 29.93
C GLY A 130 -15.74 16.30 30.92
N GLU A 131 -16.75 15.87 31.67
CA GLU A 131 -16.66 14.77 32.64
C GLU A 131 -16.89 13.40 31.99
N SER A 132 -17.46 13.35 30.77
CA SER A 132 -17.73 12.11 30.03
C SER A 132 -16.53 11.70 29.17
N ALA A 133 -15.61 10.91 29.73
CA ALA A 133 -14.48 10.38 29.00
C ALA A 133 -14.89 9.19 28.10
N MET A 134 -15.05 9.43 26.80
CA MET A 134 -15.24 8.38 25.79
C MET A 134 -13.94 8.00 25.09
N SER A 135 -13.74 6.70 24.85
CA SER A 135 -12.63 6.18 24.03
C SER A 135 -12.72 6.73 22.60
N LYS A 136 -11.57 6.78 21.90
CA LYS A 136 -11.50 7.25 20.51
C LYS A 136 -12.34 6.35 19.60
N GLU A 137 -12.29 5.03 19.82
CA GLU A 137 -13.03 4.03 19.07
C GLU A 137 -14.54 4.20 19.24
N LEU A 138 -15.01 4.41 20.48
CA LEU A 138 -16.42 4.64 20.79
C LEU A 138 -16.92 5.92 20.12
N ARG A 139 -16.17 7.01 20.24
CA ARG A 139 -16.51 8.29 19.58
C ARG A 139 -16.63 8.11 18.07
N CYS A 140 -15.65 7.48 17.43
CA CYS A 140 -15.68 7.24 15.99
C CYS A 140 -16.87 6.38 15.56
N ARG A 141 -17.23 5.34 16.33
CA ARG A 141 -18.42 4.52 16.04
C ARG A 141 -19.71 5.32 16.18
N LEU A 142 -19.85 6.11 17.24
CA LEU A 142 -21.02 6.95 17.45
C LEU A 142 -21.20 7.95 16.30
N VAL A 143 -20.14 8.67 15.92
CA VAL A 143 -20.17 9.62 14.79
C VAL A 143 -20.58 8.92 13.50
N ARG A 144 -19.94 7.79 13.17
CA ARG A 144 -20.29 7.04 11.95
C ARG A 144 -21.74 6.56 11.96
N ASN A 145 -22.23 6.00 13.08
CA ASN A 145 -23.61 5.57 13.17
C ASN A 145 -24.58 6.74 12.97
N THR A 146 -24.32 7.89 13.62
CA THR A 146 -25.14 9.08 13.45
C THR A 146 -25.15 9.57 12.01
N VAL A 147 -23.99 9.71 11.37
CA VAL A 147 -23.89 10.16 9.97
C VAL A 147 -24.58 9.18 9.02
N THR A 148 -24.34 7.88 9.17
CA THR A 148 -25.00 6.86 8.35
C THR A 148 -26.51 6.89 8.53
N SER A 149 -27.02 6.96 9.76
CA SER A 149 -28.45 7.09 10.03
C SER A 149 -29.05 8.35 9.40
N MET A 150 -28.37 9.49 9.51
CA MET A 150 -28.81 10.74 8.86
C MET A 150 -28.86 10.60 7.34
N ILE A 151 -27.84 10.01 6.71
CA ILE A 151 -27.81 9.75 5.26
C ILE A 151 -28.95 8.81 4.87
N SER A 152 -29.20 7.75 5.63
CA SER A 152 -30.31 6.82 5.37
C SER A 152 -31.66 7.53 5.44
N ILE A 153 -31.87 8.40 6.43
CA ILE A 153 -33.10 9.21 6.55
C ILE A 153 -33.22 10.17 5.37
N LEU A 154 -32.14 10.89 5.01
CA LEU A 154 -32.14 11.84 3.90
C LEU A 154 -32.45 11.15 2.56
N ARG A 155 -31.87 9.96 2.31
CA ARG A 155 -32.14 9.17 1.11
C ARG A 155 -33.56 8.60 1.07
N ALA A 156 -34.14 8.31 2.22
CA ALA A 156 -35.54 7.87 2.32
C ALA A 156 -36.54 9.04 2.25
N SER A 157 -36.07 10.28 2.38
CA SER A 157 -36.91 11.47 2.24
C SER A 157 -37.26 11.70 0.76
N PRO A 158 -38.50 12.13 0.42
CA PRO A 158 -38.89 12.44 -0.95
C PRO A 158 -38.00 13.49 -1.63
N GLN A 159 -37.44 14.43 -0.86
CA GLN A 159 -36.44 15.41 -1.35
C GLN A 159 -35.12 14.77 -1.82
N GLY A 160 -34.82 13.52 -1.45
CA GLY A 160 -33.63 12.80 -1.90
C GLY A 160 -33.71 12.37 -3.37
N GLU A 161 -34.91 12.28 -3.95
CA GLU A 161 -35.11 12.04 -5.39
C GLU A 161 -34.90 13.30 -6.24
N GLU A 162 -34.89 14.49 -5.64
CA GLU A 162 -34.86 15.78 -6.36
C GLU A 162 -33.46 16.14 -6.89
N LEU A 163 -32.42 15.36 -6.55
CA LEU A 163 -31.05 15.43 -7.09
C LEU A 163 -30.85 14.45 -8.26
N GLN A 164 -31.86 14.27 -9.10
CA GLN A 164 -31.72 13.51 -10.34
C GLN A 164 -30.83 14.29 -11.32
N TYR A 165 -29.69 13.71 -11.70
CA TYR A 165 -28.89 14.26 -12.79
C TYR A 165 -29.72 14.33 -14.07
N PRO A 166 -29.57 15.39 -14.89
CA PRO A 166 -30.29 15.51 -16.15
C PRO A 166 -30.13 14.24 -16.99
N SER A 167 -31.23 13.71 -17.50
CA SER A 167 -31.22 12.54 -18.36
C SER A 167 -30.43 12.81 -19.63
N LYS A 168 -29.91 11.76 -20.26
CA LYS A 168 -29.20 11.86 -21.55
C LYS A 168 -30.02 12.63 -22.60
N ARG A 169 -31.35 12.48 -22.60
CA ARG A 169 -32.25 13.19 -23.52
C ARG A 169 -32.26 14.69 -23.24
N GLU A 170 -32.32 15.10 -21.97
CA GLU A 170 -32.30 16.50 -21.57
C GLU A 170 -30.95 17.16 -21.87
N VAL A 171 -29.84 16.47 -21.59
CA VAL A 171 -28.49 16.96 -21.93
C VAL A 171 -28.32 17.12 -23.45
N THR A 172 -28.85 16.17 -24.23
CA THR A 172 -28.76 16.23 -25.70
C THR A 172 -29.66 17.32 -26.28
N ALA A 173 -30.79 17.63 -25.64
CA ALA A 173 -31.69 18.70 -26.09
C ALA A 173 -31.14 20.12 -25.85
N LEU A 174 -30.13 20.24 -24.98
CA LEU A 174 -29.45 21.51 -24.68
C LEU A 174 -28.22 21.77 -25.58
N ALA A 175 -27.82 20.80 -26.40
CA ALA A 175 -26.69 20.88 -27.33
C ALA A 175 -27.15 21.30 -28.74
#